data_AF-A0A9D7KSH2-F1
#
_entry.id   AF-A0A9D7KSH2-F1
#
_cell.length_a   1.000
_cell.length_b   1.000
_cell.length_c   1.000
_cell.angle_alpha   90.00
_cell.angle_beta   90.00
_cell.angle_gamma   90.00
#
_symmetry.space_group_name_H-M   'P 1'
#
loop_
_entity.id
_entity.type
_entity.pdbx_description
1 polymer ?
#
loop_
_entity_poly.entity_id
_entity_poly.type
_entity_poly.pdbx_seq_one_letter_code
_entity_poly.pdbx_strand_id
1 'polypeptide(L)'
;MNLINLLAVILLITLCVNKGIIDQSNEVAIIHNNNDFIACEESKNVEDYLTDIISNPNKFVMGVADTCVLALMDSLCSQSIRHTDERYFIALGAICRISDGYVSEHLMTIAVKQYYYNLNRLLSYVYQDSCFRQHVVLGLSMEVSVGGNKTMDMIKNHAGETELSVEKRKLLDEILSEINPEIFD
;
A
#
# COMPACT_ATOMS: atom_id res chain seq x y z
N MET A 1 -47.56 24.09 -32.44
CA MET A 1 -46.48 23.09 -32.25
C MET A 1 -47.16 21.80 -31.78
N ASN A 2 -47.25 20.79 -32.64
CA ASN A 2 -48.10 19.61 -32.39
C ASN A 2 -47.58 18.76 -31.23
N LEU A 3 -48.48 18.33 -30.36
CA LEU A 3 -48.22 17.48 -29.18
C LEU A 3 -47.41 16.21 -29.53
N ILE A 4 -47.56 15.73 -30.77
CA ILE A 4 -46.86 14.58 -31.34
C ILE A 4 -45.35 14.84 -31.50
N ASN A 5 -44.94 16.05 -31.89
CA ASN A 5 -43.52 16.38 -32.05
C ASN A 5 -42.81 16.54 -30.70
N LEU A 6 -43.52 16.96 -29.66
CA LEU A 6 -42.96 17.06 -28.31
C LEU A 6 -42.71 15.67 -27.69
N LEU A 7 -43.65 14.74 -27.88
CA LEU A 7 -43.51 13.36 -27.42
C LEU A 7 -42.37 12.62 -28.13
N ALA A 8 -42.18 12.84 -29.44
CA ALA A 8 -41.09 12.24 -30.19
C ALA A 8 -39.71 12.71 -29.73
N VAL A 9 -39.57 14.00 -29.40
CA VAL A 9 -38.30 14.57 -28.89
C VAL A 9 -37.99 14.05 -27.48
N ILE A 10 -39.00 13.95 -26.61
CA ILE A 10 -38.81 13.38 -25.26
C ILE A 10 -38.38 11.90 -25.36
N LEU A 11 -39.01 11.10 -26.22
CA LEU A 11 -38.66 9.69 -26.39
C LEU A 11 -37.22 9.50 -26.91
N LEU A 12 -36.78 10.36 -27.83
CA LEU A 12 -35.41 10.34 -28.37
C LEU A 12 -34.37 10.73 -27.31
N ILE A 13 -34.67 11.73 -26.48
CA ILE A 13 -33.78 12.15 -25.38
C ILE A 13 -33.68 11.02 -24.34
N THR A 14 -34.78 10.37 -23.97
CA THR A 14 -34.77 9.26 -23.00
C THR A 14 -34.01 8.04 -23.53
N LEU A 15 -34.10 7.75 -24.82
CA LEU A 15 -33.34 6.66 -25.45
C LEU A 15 -31.83 6.97 -25.55
N CYS A 16 -31.45 8.22 -25.79
CA CYS A 16 -30.04 8.64 -25.80
C CYS A 16 -29.42 8.62 -24.40
N VAL A 17 -30.17 9.03 -23.36
CA VAL A 17 -29.70 8.99 -21.96
C VAL A 17 -29.55 7.55 -21.47
N ASN A 18 -30.48 6.64 -21.81
CA ASN A 18 -30.34 5.22 -21.44
C ASN A 18 -29.21 4.51 -22.18
N LYS A 19 -28.91 4.86 -23.45
CA LYS A 19 -27.73 4.29 -24.14
C LYS A 19 -26.41 4.79 -23.55
N GLY A 20 -26.33 6.05 -23.13
CA GLY A 20 -25.12 6.61 -22.52
C GLY A 20 -24.82 6.08 -21.11
N ILE A 21 -25.85 5.70 -20.35
CA ILE A 21 -25.67 5.16 -18.99
C ILE A 21 -25.30 3.67 -19.01
N ILE A 22 -25.79 2.89 -19.99
CA ILE A 22 -25.54 1.44 -20.05
C ILE A 22 -24.12 1.11 -20.57
N ASP A 23 -23.50 1.98 -21.37
CA ASP A 23 -22.16 1.72 -21.92
C ASP A 23 -21.05 1.96 -20.89
N GLN A 24 -21.17 2.98 -20.04
CA GLN A 24 -20.15 3.28 -19.02
C GLN A 24 -20.13 2.26 -17.87
N SER A 25 -21.28 1.68 -17.50
CA SER A 25 -21.33 0.65 -16.46
C SER A 25 -20.66 -0.67 -16.87
N ASN A 26 -20.70 -1.01 -18.17
CA ASN A 26 -20.12 -2.25 -18.66
C ASN A 26 -18.60 -2.15 -18.88
N GLU A 27 -18.09 -1.02 -19.40
CA GLU A 27 -16.63 -0.84 -19.50
C GLU A 27 -15.96 -0.81 -18.12
N VAL A 28 -16.56 -0.12 -17.14
CA VAL A 28 -16.01 -0.06 -15.77
C VAL A 28 -16.05 -1.44 -15.09
N ALA A 29 -17.13 -2.21 -15.26
CA ALA A 29 -17.24 -3.56 -14.68
C ALA A 29 -16.28 -4.58 -15.32
N ILE A 30 -15.99 -4.46 -16.62
CA ILE A 30 -15.04 -5.34 -17.32
C ILE A 30 -13.58 -4.98 -16.95
N ILE A 31 -13.28 -3.69 -16.78
CA ILE A 31 -11.95 -3.24 -16.35
C ILE A 31 -11.66 -3.65 -14.90
N HIS A 32 -12.63 -3.52 -13.98
CA HIS A 32 -12.48 -4.02 -12.60
C HIS A 32 -12.21 -5.53 -12.56
N ASN A 33 -13.01 -6.36 -13.25
CA ASN A 33 -12.81 -7.82 -13.25
C ASN A 33 -11.44 -8.24 -13.79
N ASN A 34 -10.90 -7.55 -14.79
CA ASN A 34 -9.58 -7.87 -15.35
C ASN A 34 -8.43 -7.43 -14.43
N ASN A 35 -8.53 -6.26 -13.82
CA ASN A 35 -7.50 -5.74 -12.92
C ASN A 35 -7.46 -6.56 -11.61
N ASP A 36 -8.62 -6.96 -11.09
CA ASP A 36 -8.76 -7.85 -9.94
C ASP A 36 -8.06 -9.18 -10.20
N PHE A 37 -8.32 -9.79 -11.37
CA PHE A 37 -7.71 -11.04 -11.79
C PHE A 37 -6.18 -10.93 -11.88
N ILE A 38 -5.66 -9.83 -12.45
CA ILE A 38 -4.22 -9.61 -12.60
C ILE A 38 -3.53 -9.53 -11.24
N ALA A 39 -3.93 -8.61 -10.36
CA ALA A 39 -3.27 -8.45 -9.06
C ALA A 39 -3.37 -9.73 -8.19
N CYS A 40 -4.51 -10.41 -8.24
CA CYS A 40 -4.68 -11.66 -7.51
C CYS A 40 -3.79 -12.79 -8.06
N GLU A 41 -3.61 -12.91 -9.37
CA GLU A 41 -2.72 -13.92 -9.95
C GLU A 41 -1.25 -13.60 -9.65
N GLU A 42 -0.87 -12.33 -9.73
CA GLU A 42 0.49 -11.87 -9.45
C GLU A 42 0.86 -12.02 -7.97
N SER A 43 -0.10 -11.90 -7.05
CA SER A 43 0.14 -12.18 -5.62
C SER A 43 0.68 -13.60 -5.37
N LYS A 44 0.37 -14.56 -6.25
CA LYS A 44 0.87 -15.94 -6.20
C LYS A 44 2.28 -16.11 -6.75
N ASN A 45 2.71 -15.25 -7.69
CA ASN A 45 3.98 -15.36 -8.42
C ASN A 45 4.72 -14.02 -8.49
N VAL A 46 4.78 -13.30 -7.36
CA VAL A 46 5.23 -11.90 -7.32
C VAL A 46 6.64 -11.66 -7.89
N GLU A 47 7.52 -12.67 -7.84
CA GLU A 47 8.89 -12.60 -8.37
C GLU A 47 8.93 -12.25 -9.87
N ASP A 48 8.02 -12.82 -10.65
CA ASP A 48 7.97 -12.66 -12.10
C ASP A 48 7.50 -11.24 -12.50
N TYR A 49 6.81 -10.55 -11.60
CA TYR A 49 6.16 -9.26 -11.86
C TYR A 49 6.82 -8.07 -11.15
N LEU A 50 7.93 -8.28 -10.43
CA LEU A 50 8.62 -7.23 -9.68
C LEU A 50 8.92 -5.97 -10.51
N THR A 51 9.43 -6.15 -11.73
CA THR A 51 9.77 -5.03 -12.62
C THR A 51 8.54 -4.21 -13.00
N ASP A 52 7.42 -4.90 -13.26
CA ASP A 52 6.17 -4.27 -13.67
C ASP A 52 5.53 -3.54 -12.50
N ILE A 53 5.52 -4.14 -11.30
CA ILE A 53 5.00 -3.52 -10.07
C ILE A 53 5.78 -2.25 -9.74
N ILE A 54 7.11 -2.29 -9.82
CA ILE A 54 7.97 -1.13 -9.56
C ILE A 54 7.70 0.00 -10.57
N SER A 55 7.54 -0.35 -11.85
CA SER A 55 7.41 0.63 -12.92
C SER A 55 6.01 1.21 -13.05
N ASN A 56 4.99 0.44 -12.69
CA ASN A 56 3.57 0.77 -12.91
C ASN A 56 2.68 0.37 -11.72
N PRO A 57 2.95 0.85 -10.48
CA PRO A 57 2.24 0.41 -9.29
C PRO A 57 0.71 0.65 -9.37
N ASN A 58 0.27 1.67 -10.12
CA ASN A 58 -1.16 1.97 -10.30
C ASN A 58 -1.95 0.80 -10.92
N LYS A 59 -1.34 0.01 -11.81
CA LYS A 59 -1.98 -1.16 -12.44
C LYS A 59 -2.39 -2.21 -11.40
N PHE A 60 -1.72 -2.20 -10.25
CA PHE A 60 -1.85 -3.21 -9.20
C PHE A 60 -2.62 -2.73 -7.98
N VAL A 61 -2.95 -1.44 -7.92
CA VAL A 61 -3.60 -0.81 -6.76
C VAL A 61 -4.91 -0.13 -7.17
N MET A 62 -4.94 0.60 -8.28
CA MET A 62 -6.11 1.41 -8.66
C MET A 62 -7.17 0.58 -9.37
N GLY A 63 -8.39 0.58 -8.82
CA GLY A 63 -9.52 -0.16 -9.40
C GLY A 63 -9.31 -1.67 -9.40
N VAL A 64 -8.48 -2.15 -8.47
CA VAL A 64 -8.25 -3.55 -8.12
C VAL A 64 -8.96 -3.82 -6.80
N ALA A 65 -9.58 -4.99 -6.65
CA ALA A 65 -10.21 -5.44 -5.43
C ALA A 65 -9.22 -5.43 -4.26
N ASP A 66 -9.61 -4.77 -3.18
CA ASP A 66 -8.76 -4.54 -2.00
C ASP A 66 -8.11 -5.83 -1.51
N THR A 67 -8.84 -6.94 -1.51
CA THR A 67 -8.30 -8.25 -1.08
C THR A 67 -7.11 -8.71 -1.93
N CYS A 68 -7.10 -8.42 -3.23
CA CYS A 68 -5.98 -8.75 -4.12
C CYS A 68 -4.78 -7.81 -3.86
N VAL A 69 -5.03 -6.52 -3.66
CA VAL A 69 -3.99 -5.53 -3.35
C VAL A 69 -3.29 -5.90 -2.04
N LEU A 70 -4.07 -6.18 -1.00
CA LEU A 70 -3.55 -6.59 0.31
C LEU A 70 -2.76 -7.90 0.23
N ALA A 71 -3.25 -8.89 -0.52
CA ALA A 71 -2.54 -10.15 -0.74
C ALA A 71 -1.21 -9.96 -1.49
N LEU A 72 -1.18 -9.10 -2.50
CA LEU A 72 0.04 -8.73 -3.20
C LEU A 72 1.05 -8.08 -2.24
N MET A 73 0.61 -7.12 -1.44
CA MET A 73 1.46 -6.44 -0.46
C MET A 73 2.00 -7.39 0.62
N ASP A 74 1.18 -8.33 1.11
CA ASP A 74 1.60 -9.38 2.04
C ASP A 74 2.62 -10.34 1.42
N SER A 75 2.44 -10.68 0.14
CA SER A 75 3.40 -11.48 -0.63
C SER A 75 4.73 -10.75 -0.75
N LEU A 76 4.73 -9.47 -1.19
CA LEU A 76 5.92 -8.63 -1.24
C LEU A 76 6.63 -8.50 0.12
N CYS A 77 5.89 -8.28 1.20
CA CYS A 77 6.42 -8.22 2.56
C CYS A 77 7.08 -9.54 2.98
N SER A 78 6.41 -10.66 2.71
CA SER A 78 6.92 -11.98 3.07
C SER A 78 8.20 -12.30 2.30
N GLN A 79 8.23 -11.98 1.00
CA GLN A 79 9.40 -12.20 0.17
C GLN A 79 10.57 -11.29 0.55
N SER A 80 10.31 -10.01 0.87
CA SER A 80 11.38 -9.10 1.30
C SER A 80 12.03 -9.52 2.62
N ILE A 81 11.31 -10.20 3.52
CA ILE A 81 11.87 -10.78 4.75
C ILE A 81 12.72 -12.02 4.44
N ARG A 82 12.24 -12.89 3.53
CA ARG A 82 12.87 -14.19 3.25
C ARG A 82 14.05 -14.13 2.27
N HIS A 83 14.04 -13.18 1.34
CA HIS A 83 15.00 -13.08 0.24
C HIS A 83 15.79 -11.79 0.31
N THR A 84 17.07 -11.85 -0.05
CA THR A 84 17.98 -10.68 -0.07
C THR A 84 17.72 -9.72 -1.23
N ASP A 85 16.88 -10.10 -2.20
CA ASP A 85 16.51 -9.25 -3.32
C ASP A 85 15.80 -7.98 -2.85
N GLU A 86 16.41 -6.82 -3.09
CA GLU A 86 15.89 -5.52 -2.69
C GLU A 86 14.68 -5.07 -3.52
N ARG A 87 14.45 -5.70 -4.69
CA ARG A 87 13.31 -5.36 -5.56
C ARG A 87 11.97 -5.52 -4.85
N TYR A 88 11.84 -6.46 -3.91
CA TYR A 88 10.62 -6.60 -3.10
C TYR A 88 10.33 -5.35 -2.26
N PHE A 89 11.37 -4.75 -1.66
CA PHE A 89 11.23 -3.50 -0.93
C PHE A 89 10.95 -2.32 -1.86
N ILE A 90 11.64 -2.27 -3.00
CA ILE A 90 11.42 -1.21 -4.00
C ILE A 90 9.99 -1.24 -4.52
N ALA A 91 9.41 -2.43 -4.74
CA ALA A 91 8.01 -2.60 -5.11
C ALA A 91 7.06 -2.09 -4.02
N LEU A 92 7.32 -2.40 -2.74
CA LEU A 92 6.53 -1.87 -1.62
C LEU A 92 6.56 -0.34 -1.55
N GLY A 93 7.72 0.31 -1.76
CA GLY A 93 7.74 1.77 -1.79
C GLY A 93 7.14 2.38 -3.05
N ALA A 94 7.19 1.70 -4.19
CA ALA A 94 6.45 2.11 -5.38
C ALA A 94 4.93 2.17 -5.09
N ILE A 95 4.39 1.15 -4.40
CA ILE A 95 3.01 1.14 -3.90
C ILE A 95 2.79 2.24 -2.87
N CYS A 96 3.72 2.43 -1.93
CA CYS A 96 3.62 3.48 -0.89
C CYS A 96 3.37 4.87 -1.47
N ARG A 97 4.10 5.24 -2.53
CA ARG A 97 4.01 6.56 -3.16
C ARG A 97 2.65 6.88 -3.81
N ILE A 98 1.85 5.85 -4.07
CA ILE A 98 0.50 5.99 -4.63
C ILE A 98 -0.59 5.55 -3.64
N SER A 99 -0.21 5.20 -2.41
CA SER A 99 -1.14 4.65 -1.41
C SER A 99 -2.10 5.71 -0.90
N ASP A 100 -3.35 5.29 -0.66
CA ASP A 100 -4.36 6.02 0.07
C ASP A 100 -5.13 5.08 1.01
N GLY A 101 -5.90 5.66 1.94
CA GLY A 101 -6.83 4.96 2.83
C GLY A 101 -6.29 3.63 3.37
N TYR A 102 -6.96 2.54 2.98
CA TYR A 102 -6.66 1.18 3.46
C TYR A 102 -5.24 0.69 3.08
N VAL A 103 -4.69 1.13 1.95
CA VAL A 103 -3.34 0.73 1.52
C VAL A 103 -2.31 1.32 2.47
N SER A 104 -2.48 2.59 2.86
CA SER A 104 -1.61 3.25 3.84
C SER A 104 -1.70 2.55 5.20
N GLU A 105 -2.91 2.22 5.67
CA GLU A 105 -3.08 1.45 6.92
C GLU A 105 -2.38 0.08 6.87
N HIS A 106 -2.47 -0.62 5.74
CA HIS A 106 -1.78 -1.91 5.58
C HIS A 106 -0.27 -1.76 5.49
N LEU A 107 0.24 -0.69 4.85
CA LEU A 107 1.66 -0.37 4.82
C LEU A 107 2.23 -0.12 6.22
N MET A 108 1.46 0.46 7.13
CA MET A 108 1.89 0.60 8.53
C MET A 108 2.11 -0.75 9.19
N THR A 109 1.18 -1.70 8.98
CA THR A 109 1.32 -3.08 9.46
C THR A 109 2.57 -3.77 8.86
N ILE A 110 2.80 -3.58 7.56
CA ILE A 110 4.00 -4.11 6.89
C ILE A 110 5.27 -3.46 7.45
N ALA A 111 5.28 -2.14 7.66
CA ALA A 111 6.43 -1.41 8.16
C ALA A 111 6.86 -1.91 9.55
N VAL A 112 5.89 -2.15 10.45
CA VAL A 112 6.12 -2.77 11.77
C VAL A 112 6.68 -4.18 11.63
N LYS A 113 6.12 -5.02 10.75
CA LYS A 113 6.68 -6.36 10.48
C LYS A 113 8.13 -6.27 10.01
N GLN A 114 8.45 -5.35 9.08
CA GLN A 114 9.82 -5.18 8.61
C GLN A 114 10.76 -4.68 9.71
N TYR A 115 10.28 -3.85 10.63
CA TYR A 115 11.06 -3.40 11.79
C TYR A 115 11.50 -4.60 12.64
N TYR A 116 10.58 -5.49 12.99
CA TYR A 116 10.90 -6.64 13.85
C TYR A 116 11.67 -7.75 13.14
N TYR A 117 11.39 -8.02 11.87
CA TYR A 117 11.97 -9.18 11.17
C TYR A 117 13.16 -8.83 10.27
N ASN A 118 13.37 -7.57 9.92
CA ASN A 118 14.32 -7.19 8.87
C ASN A 118 14.93 -5.79 9.07
N LEU A 119 15.12 -5.36 10.32
CA LEU A 119 15.50 -3.99 10.71
C LEU A 119 16.68 -3.42 9.89
N ASN A 120 17.76 -4.20 9.74
CA ASN A 120 18.96 -3.71 9.06
C ASN A 120 18.69 -3.37 7.58
N ARG A 121 17.88 -4.17 6.87
CA ARG A 121 17.52 -3.90 5.46
C ARG A 121 16.44 -2.83 5.35
N LEU A 122 15.47 -2.82 6.27
CA LEU A 122 14.51 -1.72 6.38
C LEU A 122 15.25 -0.37 6.44
N LEU A 123 16.29 -0.27 7.27
CA LEU A 123 17.08 0.95 7.41
C LEU A 123 17.91 1.31 6.17
N SER A 124 18.39 0.33 5.40
CA SER A 124 18.98 0.62 4.07
C SER A 124 17.96 1.30 3.16
N TYR A 125 16.70 0.85 3.22
CA TYR A 125 15.65 1.27 2.30
C TYR A 125 15.06 2.63 2.68
N VAL A 126 14.63 2.82 3.93
CA VAL A 126 13.99 4.06 4.39
C VAL A 126 14.94 5.26 4.42
N TYR A 127 16.26 5.02 4.36
CA TYR A 127 17.24 6.08 4.12
C TYR A 127 17.02 6.78 2.76
N GLN A 128 16.49 6.05 1.79
CA GLN A 128 16.29 6.53 0.42
C GLN A 128 14.82 6.88 0.10
N ASP A 129 13.87 6.37 0.87
CA ASP A 129 12.42 6.56 0.62
C ASP A 129 11.69 7.14 1.84
N SER A 130 11.19 8.37 1.68
CA SER A 130 10.48 9.09 2.75
C SER A 130 9.09 8.54 3.03
N CYS A 131 8.43 7.91 2.06
CA CYS A 131 7.07 7.40 2.24
C CYS A 131 7.07 6.24 3.24
N PHE A 132 7.97 5.27 3.04
CA PHE A 132 8.01 4.08 3.90
C PHE A 132 8.50 4.42 5.31
N ARG A 133 9.41 5.40 5.46
CA ARG A 133 9.83 5.93 6.77
C ARG A 133 8.65 6.44 7.59
N GLN A 134 7.76 7.21 6.98
CA GLN A 134 6.56 7.73 7.66
C GLN A 134 5.69 6.58 8.18
N HIS A 135 5.51 5.52 7.40
CA HIS A 135 4.72 4.36 7.82
C HIS A 135 5.39 3.56 8.94
N VAL A 136 6.73 3.53 9.01
CA VAL A 136 7.46 2.97 10.16
C VAL A 136 7.18 3.80 11.41
N VAL A 137 7.35 5.13 11.34
CA VAL A 137 7.11 6.03 12.49
C VAL A 137 5.66 5.93 12.96
N LEU A 138 4.70 6.04 12.04
CA LEU A 138 3.27 5.95 12.36
C LEU A 138 2.94 4.57 12.95
N GLY A 139 3.39 3.47 12.34
CA GLY A 139 3.09 2.11 12.78
C GLY A 139 3.61 1.84 14.20
N LEU A 140 4.85 2.21 14.48
CA LEU A 140 5.43 2.09 15.82
C LEU A 140 4.74 3.03 16.83
N SER A 141 4.34 4.24 16.41
CA SER A 141 3.56 5.17 17.23
C SER A 141 2.23 4.57 17.63
N MET A 142 1.54 3.88 16.72
CA MET A 142 0.29 3.17 17.04
C MET A 142 0.52 2.07 18.07
N GLU A 143 1.55 1.24 17.90
CA GLU A 143 1.85 0.16 18.86
C GLU A 143 2.18 0.71 20.26
N VAL A 144 2.91 1.83 20.34
CA VAL A 144 3.22 2.50 21.61
C VAL A 144 1.99 3.15 22.21
N SER A 145 1.14 3.79 21.41
CA SER A 145 -0.11 4.39 21.91
C SER A 145 -1.02 3.33 22.55
N VAL A 146 -1.14 2.15 21.91
CA VAL A 146 -1.96 1.04 22.42
C VAL A 146 -1.31 0.32 23.61
N GLY A 147 0.00 0.05 23.54
CA GLY A 147 0.69 -0.79 24.53
C GLY A 147 1.47 -0.02 25.61
N GLY A 148 1.53 1.30 25.51
CA GLY A 148 2.22 2.21 26.42
C GLY A 148 3.73 1.98 26.50
N ASN A 149 4.29 2.35 27.66
CA ASN A 149 5.74 2.30 27.92
C ASN A 149 6.36 0.90 27.72
N LYS A 150 5.62 -0.17 28.00
CA LYS A 150 6.11 -1.54 27.82
C LYS A 150 6.46 -1.83 26.36
N THR A 151 5.63 -1.36 25.43
CA THR A 151 5.89 -1.52 24.00
C THR A 151 7.07 -0.67 23.54
N MET A 152 7.18 0.57 24.05
CA MET A 152 8.36 1.42 23.77
C MET A 152 9.66 0.74 24.20
N ASP A 153 9.68 0.09 25.38
CA ASP A 153 10.86 -0.64 25.85
C ASP A 153 11.18 -1.84 24.95
N MET A 154 10.16 -2.58 24.48
CA MET A 154 10.35 -3.70 23.54
C MET A 154 10.94 -3.23 22.21
N ILE A 155 10.44 -2.12 21.66
CA ILE A 155 10.96 -1.51 20.43
C ILE A 155 12.45 -1.14 20.59
N LYS A 156 12.80 -0.50 21.72
CA LYS A 156 14.19 -0.10 22.03
C LYS A 156 15.12 -1.28 22.27
N ASN A 157 14.64 -2.34 22.94
CA ASN A 157 15.44 -3.54 23.18
C ASN A 157 15.75 -4.26 21.87
N HIS A 158 14.75 -4.45 21.00
CA HIS A 158 14.95 -5.01 19.66
C HIS A 158 15.96 -4.20 18.83
N ALA A 159 15.85 -2.86 18.90
CA ALA A 159 16.82 -1.97 18.29
C ALA A 159 18.24 -2.18 18.86
N GLY A 160 18.38 -2.36 20.17
CA GLY A 160 19.67 -2.54 20.85
C GLY A 160 20.35 -3.88 20.56
N GLU A 161 19.57 -4.92 20.30
CA GLU A 161 20.06 -6.27 19.98
C GLU A 161 20.53 -6.42 18.51
N THR A 162 20.13 -5.50 17.63
CA THR A 162 20.47 -5.54 16.21
C THR A 162 21.80 -4.84 15.92
N GLU A 163 22.76 -5.57 15.36
CA GLU A 163 24.02 -5.01 14.86
C GLU A 163 23.77 -4.12 13.63
N LEU A 164 24.11 -2.84 13.74
CA LEU A 164 23.94 -1.83 12.69
C LEU A 164 25.23 -1.03 12.49
N SER A 165 25.43 -0.52 11.28
CA SER A 165 26.44 0.51 11.03
C SER A 165 26.11 1.80 11.80
N VAL A 166 27.10 2.68 11.95
CA VAL A 166 26.93 3.96 12.64
C VAL A 166 25.85 4.82 11.98
N GLU A 167 25.80 4.84 10.65
CA GLU A 167 24.82 5.61 9.88
C GLU A 167 23.40 5.07 10.09
N LYS A 168 23.23 3.74 10.08
CA LYS A 168 21.93 3.11 10.32
C LYS A 168 21.47 3.26 11.76
N ARG A 169 22.38 3.21 12.73
CA ARG A 169 22.08 3.52 14.12
C ARG A 169 21.55 4.94 14.25
N LYS A 170 22.24 5.92 13.66
CA LYS A 170 21.80 7.31 13.69
C LYS A 170 20.41 7.48 13.07
N LEU A 171 20.15 6.88 11.91
CA LEU A 171 18.82 6.91 11.28
C LEU A 171 17.75 6.28 12.17
N LEU A 172 18.08 5.17 12.83
CA LEU A 172 17.16 4.52 13.76
C LEU A 172 16.86 5.43 14.96
N ASP A 173 17.87 6.07 15.55
CA ASP A 173 17.68 7.00 16.65
C ASP A 173 16.77 8.18 16.25
N GLU A 174 16.92 8.70 15.03
CA GLU A 174 16.01 9.70 14.46
C GLU A 174 14.57 9.16 14.38
N ILE A 175 14.36 7.98 13.78
CA ILE A 175 13.03 7.34 13.71
C ILE A 175 12.41 7.15 15.10
N LEU A 176 13.18 6.64 16.07
CA LEU A 176 12.70 6.38 17.42
C LEU A 176 12.31 7.67 18.15
N SER A 177 12.99 8.78 17.86
CA SER A 177 12.66 10.09 18.42
C SER A 177 11.40 10.73 17.82
N GLU A 178 10.96 10.26 16.66
CA GLU A 178 9.73 10.72 15.99
C GLU A 178 8.49 9.94 16.42
N ILE A 179 8.65 8.85 17.18
CA ILE A 179 7.52 8.05 17.67
C ILE A 179 6.66 8.90 18.60
N ASN A 180 5.37 9.05 18.24
CA ASN A 180 4.40 9.80 19.01
C ASN A 180 3.45 8.86 19.78
N PRO A 181 3.57 8.73 21.11
CA PRO A 181 2.69 7.88 21.91
C PRO A 181 1.24 8.38 21.98
N GLU A 182 0.98 9.65 21.65
CA GLU A 182 -0.33 10.31 21.78
C GLU A 182 -1.10 10.32 20.45
N ILE A 183 -0.74 9.47 19.48
CA ILE A 183 -1.30 9.54 18.12
C ILE A 183 -2.80 9.17 18.03
N PHE A 184 -3.34 8.44 19.01
CA PHE A 184 -4.75 8.01 19.06
C PHE A 184 -5.55 8.60 20.24
N ASP A 185 -4.97 9.49 21.02
CA ASP A 185 -5.66 10.16 22.14
C ASP A 185 -6.51 11.37 21.69
#